data_AF-A0A4Y1ZCK8-F1
#
_entry.id   AF-A0A4Y1ZCK8-F1
#
_cell.length_a   1.000
_cell.length_b   1.000
_cell.length_c   1.000
_cell.angle_alpha   90.00
_cell.angle_beta   90.00
_cell.angle_gamma   90.00
#
_symmetry.space_group_name_H-M   'P 1'
#
loop_
_entity.id
_entity.type
_entity.pdbx_description
1 polymer ?
#
loop_
_entity_poly.entity_id
_entity_poly.type
_entity_poly.pdbx_seq_one_letter_code
_entity_poly.pdbx_strand_id
1 'polypeptide(L)'
;MKIEQEDQTTYVSYFTINSIVRELDFPSSEIFYYQQQQFTFPIDTSMNVDIVTNKKALTTVRNKKKELKDLDNHAWQSNNESGNDVMEALDSVSELEANLDQTKEAMYKLSYVIRVAAPDLDELKRRCNEVMDFYDDLSIKLVRPFGDMIGLHGEFLPASKRYMNDYIQYVTSDFLASLGFGAAQMLGEPEGIYIGYNLDTGRNVYLKPSLAAQGVKGSVTNALAAAFLGSLGGGKSFSNNLLVYYAVLYGGQAVILDPKSERGGWKETLPEIAEEINIINLTREERNKGLLDPYVIMKQTKDAESLAIDILTFLTGISSRDGEKFPTLRKAIRRVTQSDRQGLCASLTSYTRRAPPLRAAWLTISTALRTVTWDTCCSLMA
;
A
#
# COMPACT_ATOMS: atom_id res chain seq x y z
N MET A 1 24.57 -33.79 7.44
CA MET A 1 26.01 -33.66 7.10
C MET A 1 26.66 -32.66 8.05
N LYS A 2 27.88 -32.91 8.52
CA LYS A 2 28.64 -31.98 9.37
C LYS A 2 29.59 -31.17 8.48
N ILE A 3 29.57 -29.85 8.59
CA ILE A 3 30.52 -28.94 7.96
C ILE A 3 31.37 -28.34 9.07
N GLU A 4 32.68 -28.59 9.03
CA GLU A 4 33.64 -27.98 9.95
C GLU A 4 34.36 -26.83 9.25
N GLN A 5 34.32 -25.66 9.87
CA GLN A 5 35.10 -24.48 9.54
C GLN A 5 36.10 -24.22 10.68
N GLU A 6 37.05 -23.31 10.48
CA GLU A 6 38.13 -23.03 11.44
C GLU A 6 37.61 -22.71 12.85
N ASP A 7 36.55 -21.91 12.97
CA ASP A 7 35.98 -21.48 14.25
C ASP A 7 34.59 -22.05 14.56
N GLN A 8 33.95 -22.77 13.62
CA GLN A 8 32.55 -23.16 13.74
C GLN A 8 32.25 -24.52 13.12
N THR A 9 31.44 -25.31 13.82
CA THR A 9 30.78 -26.49 13.25
C THR A 9 29.33 -26.13 12.93
N THR A 10 28.87 -26.53 11.74
CA THR A 10 27.47 -26.41 11.32
C THR A 10 26.97 -27.75 10.82
N TYR A 11 25.74 -28.10 11.18
CA TYR A 11 25.04 -29.27 10.67
C TYR A 11 24.06 -28.85 9.59
N VAL A 12 24.08 -29.54 8.46
CA VAL A 12 23.20 -29.25 7.33
C VAL A 12 22.43 -30.48 6.87
N SER A 13 21.21 -30.24 6.39
CA SER A 13 20.35 -31.23 5.75
C SER A 13 19.86 -30.68 4.41
N TYR A 14 19.66 -31.58 3.45
CA TYR A 14 19.16 -31.26 2.11
C TYR A 14 17.82 -31.94 1.87
N PHE A 15 16.93 -31.22 1.20
CA PHE A 15 15.65 -31.72 0.74
C PHE A 15 15.54 -31.56 -0.76
N THR A 16 14.84 -32.50 -1.40
CA THR A 16 14.39 -32.42 -2.79
C THR A 16 12.88 -32.48 -2.85
N ILE A 17 12.28 -31.96 -3.91
CA ILE A 17 10.84 -32.12 -4.16
C ILE A 17 10.59 -33.56 -4.64
N ASN A 18 9.78 -34.30 -3.90
CA ASN A 18 9.32 -35.63 -4.31
C ASN A 18 8.15 -35.51 -5.29
N SER A 19 7.13 -34.74 -4.90
CA SER A 19 5.94 -34.52 -5.72
C SER A 19 5.28 -33.18 -5.39
N ILE A 20 4.55 -32.67 -6.35
CA ILE A 20 3.70 -31.47 -6.24
C ILE A 20 2.26 -31.98 -6.38
N VAL A 21 1.47 -31.87 -5.32
CA VAL A 21 0.14 -32.49 -5.22
C VAL A 21 -0.95 -31.63 -5.87
N ARG A 22 -0.74 -30.31 -5.97
CA ARG A 22 -1.65 -29.36 -6.61
C ARG A 22 -0.88 -28.34 -7.43
N GLU A 23 -1.51 -27.80 -8.47
CA GLU A 23 -0.99 -26.61 -9.14
C GLU A 23 -0.98 -25.44 -8.15
N LEU A 24 0.13 -24.70 -8.14
CA LEU A 24 0.24 -23.47 -7.35
C LEU A 24 -0.43 -22.34 -8.10
N ASP A 25 -1.40 -21.70 -7.46
CA ASP A 25 -2.08 -20.54 -8.05
C ASP A 25 -1.08 -19.38 -8.26
N PHE A 26 -1.08 -18.84 -9.48
CA PHE A 26 -0.35 -17.62 -9.83
C PHE A 26 -1.33 -16.50 -10.20
N PRO A 27 -1.28 -15.32 -9.56
CA PRO A 27 -0.44 -14.93 -8.41
C PRO A 27 -0.97 -15.49 -7.08
N SER A 28 -0.25 -15.24 -5.96
CA SER A 28 -0.60 -15.52 -4.54
C SER A 28 0.19 -16.63 -3.85
N SER A 29 0.95 -17.44 -4.60
CA SER A 29 1.71 -18.55 -4.04
C SER A 29 3.20 -18.24 -3.80
N GLU A 30 3.63 -16.97 -3.81
CA GLU A 30 5.04 -16.53 -3.86
C GLU A 30 5.96 -17.20 -2.81
N ILE A 31 6.43 -18.41 -3.09
CA ILE A 31 7.01 -19.32 -2.09
C ILE A 31 8.22 -18.70 -1.41
N PHE A 32 9.15 -18.14 -2.18
CA PHE A 32 10.35 -17.54 -1.63
C PHE A 32 10.08 -16.34 -0.73
N TYR A 33 8.99 -15.64 -0.99
CA TYR A 33 8.57 -14.52 -0.15
C TYR A 33 8.02 -15.04 1.19
N TYR A 34 7.10 -15.99 1.17
CA TYR A 34 6.53 -16.56 2.41
C TYR A 34 7.57 -17.34 3.22
N GLN A 35 8.52 -18.00 2.56
CA GLN A 35 9.66 -18.66 3.20
C GLN A 35 10.48 -17.63 4.01
N GLN A 36 10.76 -16.45 3.46
CA GLN A 36 11.47 -15.40 4.19
C GLN A 36 10.69 -14.85 5.39
N GLN A 37 9.36 -14.84 5.32
CA GLN A 37 8.51 -14.38 6.43
C GLN A 37 8.40 -15.42 7.54
N GLN A 38 8.26 -16.69 7.18
CA GLN A 38 7.95 -17.77 8.13
C GLN A 38 9.17 -18.16 8.99
N PHE A 39 10.37 -18.22 8.39
CA PHE A 39 11.54 -18.76 9.06
C PHE A 39 12.40 -17.68 9.74
N THR A 40 12.70 -17.91 11.01
CA THR A 40 13.63 -17.07 11.80
C THR A 40 15.11 -17.44 11.60
N PHE A 41 15.39 -18.35 10.66
CA PHE A 41 16.71 -18.87 10.34
C PHE A 41 16.91 -18.93 8.82
N PRO A 42 18.17 -18.89 8.35
CA PRO A 42 18.45 -18.91 6.92
C PRO A 42 18.13 -20.28 6.33
N ILE A 43 17.52 -20.26 5.14
CA ILE A 43 17.32 -21.40 4.27
C ILE A 43 17.85 -21.02 2.89
N ASP A 44 18.59 -21.92 2.28
CA ASP A 44 19.13 -21.71 0.93
C ASP A 44 18.46 -22.66 -0.04
N THR A 45 18.19 -22.18 -1.25
CA THR A 45 17.61 -22.98 -2.31
C THR A 45 18.55 -22.97 -3.52
N SER A 46 18.90 -24.16 -4.02
CA SER A 46 19.53 -24.33 -5.33
C SER A 46 18.50 -24.81 -6.33
N MET A 47 18.50 -24.19 -7.51
CA MET A 47 17.60 -24.54 -8.60
C MET A 47 18.37 -24.73 -9.89
N ASN A 48 18.10 -25.83 -10.58
CA ASN A 48 18.59 -26.07 -11.92
C ASN A 48 17.41 -26.29 -12.87
N VAL A 49 17.25 -25.36 -13.82
CA VAL A 49 16.12 -25.31 -14.76
C VAL A 49 16.60 -25.54 -16.18
N ASP A 50 16.12 -26.63 -16.81
CA ASP A 50 16.33 -26.88 -18.24
C ASP A 50 15.03 -26.66 -19.03
N ILE A 51 15.11 -25.95 -20.15
CA ILE A 51 13.96 -25.72 -21.03
C ILE A 51 13.73 -26.95 -21.90
N VAL A 52 12.50 -27.46 -21.88
CA VAL A 52 12.03 -28.55 -22.74
C VAL A 52 11.03 -27.99 -23.74
N THR A 53 11.41 -27.96 -25.01
CA THR A 53 10.53 -27.47 -26.08
C THR A 53 9.21 -28.25 -26.12
N ASN A 54 8.11 -27.57 -26.49
CA ASN A 54 6.77 -28.16 -26.53
C ASN A 54 6.72 -29.54 -27.22
N LYS A 55 7.39 -29.67 -28.38
CA LYS A 55 7.47 -30.95 -29.12
C LYS A 55 8.11 -32.08 -28.29
N LYS A 56 9.20 -31.80 -27.58
CA LYS A 56 9.88 -32.78 -26.72
C LYS A 56 9.07 -33.06 -25.44
N ALA A 57 8.44 -32.03 -24.89
CA ALA A 57 7.56 -32.12 -23.73
C ALA A 57 6.38 -33.06 -24.03
N LEU A 58 5.64 -32.84 -25.11
CA LEU A 58 4.54 -33.70 -25.57
C LEU A 58 4.99 -35.15 -25.78
N THR A 59 6.17 -35.36 -26.37
CA THR A 59 6.70 -36.73 -26.57
C THR A 59 6.96 -37.41 -25.23
N THR A 60 7.51 -36.68 -24.25
CA THR A 60 7.81 -37.21 -22.91
C THR A 60 6.52 -37.54 -22.15
N VAL A 61 5.54 -36.64 -22.17
CA VAL A 61 4.23 -36.82 -21.51
C VAL A 61 3.47 -37.99 -22.12
N ARG A 62 3.43 -38.10 -23.46
CA ARG A 62 2.80 -39.23 -24.16
C ARG A 62 3.45 -40.57 -23.85
N ASN A 63 4.79 -40.60 -23.75
CA ASN A 63 5.50 -41.81 -23.34
C ASN A 63 5.17 -42.18 -21.89
N LYS A 64 5.15 -41.20 -20.96
CA LYS A 64 4.79 -41.43 -19.57
C LYS A 64 3.35 -41.92 -19.41
N LYS A 65 2.42 -41.35 -20.17
CA LYS A 65 1.03 -41.80 -20.25
C LYS A 65 0.93 -43.25 -20.71
N LYS A 66 1.75 -43.65 -21.68
CA LYS A 66 1.82 -45.03 -22.16
C LYS A 66 2.34 -45.97 -21.07
N GLU A 67 3.44 -45.61 -20.41
CA GLU A 67 3.99 -46.39 -19.27
C GLU A 67 2.96 -46.60 -18.16
N LEU A 68 2.24 -45.54 -17.77
CA LEU A 68 1.20 -45.62 -16.73
C LEU A 68 0.02 -46.49 -17.16
N LYS A 69 -0.40 -46.43 -18.43
CA LYS A 69 -1.44 -47.32 -18.97
C LYS A 69 -0.98 -48.78 -19.00
N ASP A 70 0.27 -49.02 -19.35
CA ASP A 70 0.83 -50.37 -19.36
C ASP A 70 0.89 -50.93 -17.92
N LEU A 71 1.27 -50.11 -16.93
CA LEU A 71 1.24 -50.46 -15.51
C LEU A 71 -0.17 -50.77 -15.00
N ASP A 72 -1.15 -49.92 -15.33
CA ASP A 72 -2.57 -50.17 -14.99
C ASP A 72 -3.03 -51.50 -15.58
N ASN A 73 -2.82 -51.71 -16.88
CA ASN A 73 -3.16 -52.97 -17.55
C ASN A 73 -2.51 -54.20 -16.89
N HIS A 74 -1.27 -54.09 -16.42
CA HIS A 74 -0.58 -55.17 -15.71
C HIS A 74 -1.14 -55.43 -14.30
N ALA A 75 -1.55 -54.39 -13.58
CA ALA A 75 -2.23 -54.53 -12.28
C ALA A 75 -3.59 -55.24 -12.43
N TRP A 76 -4.40 -54.80 -13.42
CA TRP A 76 -5.65 -55.44 -13.81
C TRP A 76 -5.47 -56.93 -14.17
N GLN A 77 -4.45 -57.27 -14.96
CA GLN A 77 -4.17 -58.65 -15.35
C GLN A 77 -3.70 -59.54 -14.18
N SER A 78 -3.11 -58.93 -13.15
CA SER A 78 -2.60 -59.65 -11.97
C SER A 78 -3.63 -59.80 -10.84
N ASN A 79 -4.88 -59.36 -11.06
CA ASN A 79 -5.97 -59.34 -10.08
C ASN A 79 -5.62 -58.56 -8.79
N ASN A 80 -4.72 -57.60 -8.90
CA ASN A 80 -4.47 -56.57 -7.88
C ASN A 80 -5.27 -55.33 -8.27
N GLU A 81 -5.93 -54.68 -7.32
CA GLU A 81 -6.50 -53.36 -7.57
C GLU A 81 -5.36 -52.42 -7.95
N SER A 82 -5.46 -51.78 -9.13
CA SER A 82 -4.64 -50.62 -9.45
C SER A 82 -4.84 -49.60 -8.33
N GLY A 83 -3.77 -49.28 -7.58
CA GLY A 83 -3.88 -48.29 -6.50
C GLY A 83 -4.40 -46.96 -7.05
N ASN A 84 -5.25 -46.26 -6.28
CA ASN A 84 -5.80 -44.94 -6.65
C ASN A 84 -4.71 -43.99 -7.20
N ASP A 85 -3.49 -44.08 -6.69
CA ASP A 85 -2.30 -43.34 -7.13
C ASP A 85 -2.01 -43.44 -8.64
N VAL A 86 -2.25 -44.59 -9.28
CA VAL A 86 -2.00 -44.78 -10.72
C VAL A 86 -3.06 -44.07 -11.57
N MET A 87 -4.32 -44.07 -11.10
CA MET A 87 -5.42 -43.38 -11.78
C MET A 87 -5.24 -41.87 -11.69
N GLU A 88 -4.94 -41.34 -10.51
CA GLU A 88 -4.66 -39.90 -10.32
C GLU A 88 -3.46 -39.43 -11.16
N ALA A 89 -2.42 -40.26 -11.28
CA ALA A 89 -1.29 -39.98 -12.15
C ALA A 89 -1.67 -39.96 -13.64
N LEU A 90 -2.58 -40.84 -14.09
CA LEU A 90 -3.08 -40.87 -15.47
C LEU A 90 -3.90 -39.63 -15.83
N ASP A 91 -4.74 -39.16 -14.90
CA ASP A 91 -5.53 -37.94 -15.07
C ASP A 91 -4.61 -36.71 -15.13
N SER A 92 -3.69 -36.58 -14.19
CA SER A 92 -2.71 -35.48 -14.15
C SER A 92 -1.88 -35.40 -15.44
N VAL A 93 -1.41 -36.55 -15.94
CA VAL A 93 -0.64 -36.62 -17.20
C VAL A 93 -1.53 -36.27 -18.42
N SER A 94 -2.81 -36.58 -18.38
CA SER A 94 -3.76 -36.26 -19.46
C SER A 94 -4.11 -34.77 -19.50
N GLU A 95 -4.31 -34.15 -18.34
CA GLU A 95 -4.49 -32.70 -18.22
C GLU A 95 -3.25 -31.95 -18.71
N LEU A 96 -2.06 -32.40 -18.29
CA LEU A 96 -0.79 -31.81 -18.73
C LEU A 96 -0.61 -31.93 -20.26
N GLU A 97 -0.96 -33.08 -20.84
CA GLU A 97 -0.96 -33.26 -22.30
C GLU A 97 -1.90 -32.26 -23.00
N ALA A 98 -3.13 -32.12 -22.51
CA ALA A 98 -4.12 -31.20 -23.07
C ALA A 98 -3.66 -29.73 -22.96
N ASN A 99 -3.11 -29.33 -21.82
CA ASN A 99 -2.57 -27.99 -21.59
C ASN A 99 -1.41 -27.69 -22.55
N LEU A 100 -0.49 -28.63 -22.75
CA LEU A 100 0.61 -28.45 -23.70
C LEU A 100 0.14 -28.40 -25.16
N ASP A 101 -0.88 -29.16 -25.52
CA ASP A 101 -1.44 -29.13 -26.86
C ASP A 101 -2.22 -27.83 -27.13
N GLN A 102 -2.87 -27.25 -26.12
CA GLN A 102 -3.61 -25.99 -26.22
C GLN A 102 -2.69 -24.76 -26.24
N THR A 103 -1.79 -24.64 -25.26
CA THR A 103 -0.95 -23.44 -25.04
C THR A 103 0.23 -23.37 -26.01
N LYS A 104 0.71 -24.52 -26.49
CA LYS A 104 1.97 -24.67 -27.25
C LYS A 104 3.21 -24.20 -26.50
N GLU A 105 3.13 -24.09 -25.18
CA GLU A 105 4.23 -23.63 -24.33
C GLU A 105 5.29 -24.71 -24.09
N ALA A 106 6.48 -24.26 -23.69
CA ALA A 106 7.56 -25.14 -23.25
C ALA A 106 7.31 -25.62 -21.81
N MET A 107 7.81 -26.81 -21.48
CA MET A 107 7.94 -27.25 -20.09
C MET A 107 9.33 -26.98 -19.56
N TYR A 108 9.48 -27.01 -18.24
CA TYR A 108 10.75 -26.82 -17.57
C TYR A 108 11.06 -28.05 -16.71
N LYS A 109 12.27 -28.59 -16.85
CA LYS A 109 12.81 -29.58 -15.93
C LYS A 109 13.44 -28.84 -14.77
N LEU A 110 12.84 -28.97 -13.61
CA LEU A 110 13.27 -28.33 -12.38
C LEU A 110 13.92 -29.39 -11.48
N SER A 111 15.20 -29.16 -11.13
CA SER A 111 15.76 -29.67 -9.87
C SER A 111 15.67 -28.56 -8.85
N TYR A 112 15.13 -28.88 -7.68
CA TYR A 112 14.91 -27.94 -6.59
C TYR A 112 15.44 -28.57 -5.30
N VAL A 113 16.50 -27.98 -4.76
CA VAL A 113 17.18 -28.48 -3.56
C VAL A 113 17.14 -27.41 -2.48
N ILE A 114 16.66 -27.76 -1.30
CA ILE A 114 16.62 -26.87 -0.13
C ILE A 114 17.68 -27.30 0.86
N ARG A 115 18.49 -26.35 1.34
CA ARG A 115 19.47 -26.55 2.41
C ARG A 115 18.96 -25.89 3.69
N VAL A 116 18.94 -26.69 4.75
CA VAL A 116 18.68 -26.23 6.11
C VAL A 116 19.94 -26.40 6.95
N ALA A 117 20.33 -25.35 7.66
CA ALA A 117 21.53 -25.34 8.50
C ALA A 117 21.18 -25.06 9.97
N ALA A 118 21.94 -25.63 10.90
CA ALA A 118 21.80 -25.42 12.34
C ALA A 118 23.13 -25.65 13.09
N PRO A 119 23.30 -25.06 14.29
CA PRO A 119 24.51 -25.25 15.11
C PRO A 119 24.66 -26.65 15.70
N ASP A 120 23.56 -27.38 15.91
CA ASP A 120 23.53 -28.73 16.46
C ASP A 120 22.46 -29.60 15.78
N LEU A 121 22.49 -30.91 16.08
CA LEU A 121 21.62 -31.89 15.44
C LEU A 121 20.15 -31.80 15.87
N ASP A 122 19.86 -31.36 17.09
CA ASP A 122 18.49 -31.31 17.59
C ASP A 122 17.78 -30.08 17.03
N GLU A 123 18.48 -28.94 16.97
CA GLU A 123 18.02 -27.75 16.27
C GLU A 123 17.88 -28.01 14.76
N LEU A 124 18.78 -28.78 14.14
CA LEU A 124 18.64 -29.17 12.73
C LEU A 124 17.35 -29.94 12.49
N LYS A 125 17.02 -30.91 13.36
CA LYS A 125 15.77 -31.70 13.25
C LYS A 125 14.55 -30.80 13.38
N ARG A 126 14.56 -29.86 14.34
CA ARG A 126 13.46 -28.90 14.54
C ARG A 126 13.23 -28.06 13.28
N ARG A 127 14.29 -27.41 12.78
CA ARG A 127 14.23 -26.60 11.54
C ARG A 127 13.79 -27.42 10.33
N CYS A 128 14.28 -28.66 10.22
CA CYS A 128 13.89 -29.58 9.16
C CYS A 128 12.39 -29.89 9.17
N ASN A 129 11.79 -30.09 10.36
CA ASN A 129 10.36 -30.34 10.47
C ASN A 129 9.55 -29.10 10.10
N GLU A 130 9.95 -27.92 10.59
CA GLU A 130 9.29 -26.65 10.21
C GLU A 130 9.34 -26.39 8.70
N VAL A 131 10.45 -26.75 8.04
CA VAL A 131 10.55 -26.66 6.58
C VAL A 131 9.67 -27.67 5.87
N MET A 132 9.58 -28.91 6.36
CA MET A 132 8.67 -29.90 5.78
C MET A 132 7.22 -29.47 5.91
N ASP A 133 6.80 -28.98 7.08
CA ASP A 133 5.42 -28.54 7.34
C ASP A 133 5.04 -27.35 6.45
N PHE A 134 5.92 -26.35 6.32
CA PHE A 134 5.68 -25.19 5.45
C PHE A 134 5.47 -25.56 3.97
N TYR A 135 6.31 -26.45 3.42
CA TYR A 135 6.14 -26.87 2.03
C TYR A 135 4.93 -27.80 1.88
N ASP A 136 4.57 -28.56 2.93
CA ASP A 136 3.39 -29.41 2.89
C ASP A 136 2.08 -28.62 2.84
N ASP A 137 2.01 -27.51 3.58
CA ASP A 137 0.89 -26.55 3.50
C ASP A 137 0.72 -25.98 2.08
N LEU A 138 1.81 -25.86 1.33
CA LEU A 138 1.83 -25.46 -0.09
C LEU A 138 1.60 -26.64 -1.05
N SER A 139 1.22 -27.81 -0.55
CA SER A 139 1.02 -29.03 -1.34
C SER A 139 2.29 -29.52 -2.07
N ILE A 140 3.48 -29.19 -1.55
CA ILE A 140 4.78 -29.64 -2.06
C ILE A 140 5.38 -30.64 -1.08
N LYS A 141 5.48 -31.90 -1.49
CA LYS A 141 6.05 -32.95 -0.65
C LYS A 141 7.57 -32.97 -0.79
N LEU A 142 8.25 -32.62 0.29
CA LEU A 142 9.71 -32.72 0.38
C LEU A 142 10.15 -34.11 0.84
N VAL A 143 11.30 -34.55 0.36
CA VAL A 143 11.98 -35.76 0.82
C VAL A 143 13.44 -35.47 1.12
N ARG A 144 14.04 -36.28 2.00
CA ARG A 144 15.47 -36.29 2.29
C ARG A 144 16.12 -37.51 1.64
N PRO A 145 16.83 -37.37 0.51
CA PRO A 145 17.50 -38.50 -0.13
C PRO A 145 18.59 -39.06 0.78
N PHE A 146 18.45 -40.31 1.21
CA PHE A 146 19.40 -40.95 2.11
C PHE A 146 20.73 -41.23 1.40
N GLY A 147 21.84 -40.74 1.98
CA GLY A 147 23.19 -40.98 1.46
C GLY A 147 23.68 -39.94 0.45
N ASP A 148 22.80 -39.13 -0.14
CA ASP A 148 23.13 -38.20 -1.22
C ASP A 148 23.43 -36.76 -0.77
N MET A 149 23.46 -36.53 0.54
CA MET A 149 23.62 -35.19 1.13
C MET A 149 24.90 -34.46 0.64
N ILE A 150 25.99 -35.18 0.41
CA ILE A 150 27.25 -34.61 -0.11
C ILE A 150 27.09 -34.22 -1.59
N GLY A 151 26.43 -35.05 -2.39
CA GLY A 151 26.17 -34.75 -3.80
C GLY A 151 25.26 -33.53 -3.96
N LEU A 152 24.19 -33.47 -3.16
CA LEU A 152 23.27 -32.34 -3.11
C LEU A 152 23.94 -31.06 -2.63
N HIS A 153 24.90 -31.14 -1.70
CA HIS A 153 25.72 -29.97 -1.33
C HIS A 153 26.46 -29.39 -2.54
N GLY A 154 26.94 -30.24 -3.45
CA GLY A 154 27.62 -29.84 -4.68
C GLY A 154 26.78 -28.94 -5.58
N GLU A 155 25.44 -29.08 -5.59
CA GLU A 155 24.53 -28.22 -6.37
C GLU A 155 24.48 -26.77 -5.87
N PHE A 156 25.00 -26.48 -4.67
CA PHE A 156 25.09 -25.12 -4.14
C PHE A 156 26.39 -24.42 -4.53
N LEU A 157 27.33 -25.12 -5.18
CA LEU A 157 28.52 -24.49 -5.74
C LEU A 157 28.15 -23.75 -7.03
N PRO A 158 28.61 -22.50 -7.21
CA PRO A 158 28.38 -21.75 -8.45
C PRO A 158 28.83 -22.55 -9.69
N ALA A 159 28.02 -22.53 -10.75
CA ALA A 159 28.24 -23.27 -12.00
C ALA A 159 28.27 -24.81 -11.87
N SER A 160 27.90 -25.37 -10.72
CA SER A 160 27.67 -26.80 -10.58
C SER A 160 26.53 -27.27 -11.49
N LYS A 161 26.59 -28.54 -11.87
CA LYS A 161 25.51 -29.21 -12.59
C LYS A 161 24.62 -29.93 -11.59
N ARG A 162 23.38 -30.17 -11.99
CA ARG A 162 22.46 -31.08 -11.28
C ARG A 162 23.17 -32.40 -10.96
N TYR A 163 23.13 -32.82 -9.70
CA TYR A 163 23.73 -34.05 -9.21
C TYR A 163 22.80 -35.24 -9.45
N MET A 164 21.52 -35.10 -9.11
CA MET A 164 20.54 -36.21 -9.15
C MET A 164 19.41 -35.93 -10.14
N ASN A 165 19.03 -36.95 -10.92
CA ASN A 165 17.92 -36.86 -11.89
C ASN A 165 16.61 -37.49 -11.40
N ASP A 166 16.63 -38.19 -10.27
CA ASP A 166 15.50 -38.98 -9.75
C ASP A 166 14.34 -38.10 -9.25
N TYR A 167 14.65 -36.87 -8.81
CA TYR A 167 13.67 -35.91 -8.27
C TYR A 167 13.40 -34.72 -9.21
N ILE A 168 13.58 -34.91 -10.52
CA ILE A 168 13.26 -33.86 -11.50
C ILE A 168 11.75 -33.69 -11.58
N GLN A 169 11.31 -32.46 -11.37
CA GLN A 169 9.93 -32.05 -11.56
C GLN A 169 9.77 -31.43 -12.95
N TYR A 170 8.73 -31.84 -13.68
CA TYR A 170 8.32 -31.19 -14.92
C TYR A 170 7.26 -30.16 -14.57
N VAL A 171 7.59 -28.88 -14.77
CA VAL A 171 6.74 -27.77 -14.34
C VAL A 171 6.47 -26.80 -15.50
N THR A 172 5.37 -26.06 -15.38
CA THR A 172 4.99 -24.99 -16.31
C THR A 172 5.77 -23.70 -16.01
N SER A 173 5.66 -22.70 -16.89
CA SER A 173 6.16 -21.35 -16.60
C SER A 173 5.48 -20.73 -15.38
N ASP A 174 4.19 -20.99 -15.21
CA ASP A 174 3.38 -20.44 -14.13
C ASP A 174 3.89 -20.93 -12.77
N PHE A 175 4.25 -22.21 -12.65
CA PHE A 175 4.88 -22.73 -11.42
C PHE A 175 6.19 -21.98 -11.09
N LEU A 176 7.07 -21.76 -12.09
CA LEU A 176 8.31 -21.02 -11.86
C LEU A 176 8.05 -19.56 -11.46
N ALA A 177 7.02 -18.93 -12.03
CA ALA A 177 6.58 -17.59 -11.64
C ALA A 177 6.02 -17.57 -10.20
N SER A 178 5.24 -18.59 -9.82
CA SER A 178 4.69 -18.78 -8.47
C SER A 178 5.74 -18.96 -7.38
N LEU A 179 6.98 -19.30 -7.72
CA LEU A 179 8.07 -19.28 -6.73
C LEU A 179 8.34 -17.87 -6.19
N GLY A 180 7.92 -16.82 -6.92
CA GLY A 180 8.05 -15.44 -6.49
C GLY A 180 9.50 -14.97 -6.49
N PHE A 181 10.29 -15.34 -7.51
CA PHE A 181 11.68 -14.87 -7.60
C PHE A 181 11.72 -13.34 -7.72
N GLY A 182 12.31 -12.69 -6.73
CA GLY A 182 12.33 -11.23 -6.64
C GLY A 182 10.97 -10.61 -6.24
N ALA A 183 9.98 -11.42 -5.85
CA ALA A 183 8.74 -10.92 -5.29
C ALA A 183 9.02 -10.22 -3.96
N ALA A 184 8.50 -9.01 -3.83
CA ALA A 184 8.52 -8.25 -2.60
C ALA A 184 7.23 -7.44 -2.51
N GLN A 185 6.56 -7.50 -1.36
CA GLN A 185 5.56 -6.49 -1.03
C GLN A 185 6.28 -5.24 -0.55
N MET A 186 6.41 -4.26 -1.45
CA MET A 186 6.87 -2.92 -1.11
C MET A 186 5.65 -2.08 -0.79
N LEU A 187 5.36 -1.92 0.50
CA LEU A 187 4.32 -1.01 0.96
C LEU A 187 4.98 0.30 1.43
N GLY A 188 4.59 1.39 0.78
CA GLY A 188 5.14 2.72 1.06
C GLY A 188 6.45 3.02 0.34
N GLU A 189 7.06 4.11 0.74
CA GLU A 189 8.31 4.64 0.19
C GLU A 189 9.54 4.03 0.90
N PRO A 190 10.72 3.98 0.25
CA PRO A 190 11.94 3.43 0.87
C PRO A 190 12.45 4.26 2.07
N GLU A 191 12.09 5.53 2.14
CA GLU A 191 12.40 6.44 3.24
C GLU A 191 11.32 7.53 3.33
N GLY A 192 11.27 8.31 4.41
CA GLY A 192 10.32 9.42 4.56
C GLY A 192 9.68 9.48 5.94
N ILE A 193 8.44 9.96 6.01
CA ILE A 193 7.66 10.01 7.25
C ILE A 193 7.24 8.59 7.60
N TYR A 194 7.67 8.10 8.77
CA TYR A 194 7.27 6.79 9.26
C TYR A 194 5.77 6.76 9.61
N ILE A 195 5.04 5.79 9.05
CA ILE A 195 3.58 5.63 9.26
C ILE A 195 3.27 4.38 10.09
N GLY A 196 4.12 3.37 10.02
CA GLY A 196 3.92 2.10 10.71
C GLY A 196 4.82 1.02 10.13
N TYR A 197 4.47 -0.23 10.37
CA TYR A 197 5.16 -1.38 9.81
C TYR A 197 4.12 -2.41 9.32
N ASN A 198 4.51 -3.18 8.32
CA ASN A 198 3.70 -4.28 7.83
C ASN A 198 3.84 -5.46 8.82
N LEU A 199 2.72 -6.01 9.28
CA LEU A 199 2.69 -7.09 10.28
C LEU A 199 3.28 -8.40 9.74
N ASP A 200 3.09 -8.68 8.46
CA ASP A 200 3.52 -9.92 7.83
C ASP A 200 5.02 -9.92 7.55
N THR A 201 5.60 -8.76 7.22
CA THR A 201 7.04 -8.64 6.87
C THR A 201 7.91 -8.05 7.97
N GLY A 202 7.32 -7.41 8.98
CA GLY A 202 8.03 -6.58 9.94
C GLY A 202 8.70 -5.34 9.34
N ARG A 203 8.49 -5.05 8.04
CA ARG A 203 9.15 -3.92 7.37
C ARG A 203 8.46 -2.60 7.70
N ASN A 204 9.26 -1.58 7.95
CA ASN A 204 8.79 -0.22 8.15
C ASN A 204 8.17 0.34 6.85
N VAL A 205 7.10 1.09 7.02
CA VAL A 205 6.34 1.76 5.96
C VAL A 205 6.54 3.26 6.12
N TYR A 206 7.06 3.89 5.07
CA TYR A 206 7.29 5.33 5.02
C TYR A 206 6.39 5.99 3.97
N LEU A 207 6.15 7.28 4.14
CA LEU A 207 5.39 8.11 3.22
C LEU A 207 6.17 9.39 2.89
N LYS A 208 6.21 9.76 1.61
CA LYS A 208 6.72 11.04 1.14
C LYS A 208 5.62 11.83 0.43
N PRO A 209 4.83 12.64 1.16
CA PRO A 209 3.72 13.38 0.57
C PRO A 209 4.13 14.29 -0.61
N SER A 210 5.32 14.86 -0.55
CA SER A 210 5.84 15.75 -1.60
C SER A 210 6.12 15.05 -2.93
N LEU A 211 6.41 13.74 -2.89
CA LEU A 211 6.82 12.97 -4.08
C LEU A 211 5.65 12.80 -5.06
N ALA A 212 4.43 12.66 -4.53
CA ALA A 212 3.20 12.62 -5.33
C ALA A 212 2.96 13.92 -6.14
N ALA A 213 3.47 15.07 -5.66
CA ALA A 213 3.35 16.35 -6.35
C ALA A 213 4.40 16.57 -7.45
N GLN A 214 5.45 15.75 -7.49
CA GLN A 214 6.57 15.91 -8.42
C GLN A 214 6.37 15.14 -9.74
N GLY A 215 5.33 14.30 -9.84
CA GLY A 215 5.02 13.55 -11.06
C GLY A 215 6.16 12.61 -11.47
N VAL A 216 6.77 11.93 -10.49
CA VAL A 216 7.92 11.05 -10.70
C VAL A 216 7.55 9.91 -11.66
N LYS A 217 8.37 9.71 -12.69
CA LYS A 217 8.13 8.68 -13.71
C LYS A 217 8.13 7.29 -13.05
N GLY A 218 7.05 6.53 -13.26
CA GLY A 218 6.86 5.20 -12.66
C GLY A 218 6.06 5.20 -11.35
N SER A 219 5.53 6.36 -10.92
CA SER A 219 4.60 6.44 -9.79
C SER A 219 3.32 5.65 -10.07
N VAL A 220 2.93 4.75 -9.17
CA VAL A 220 1.63 4.05 -9.22
C VAL A 220 0.47 5.03 -8.96
N THR A 221 0.70 6.06 -8.14
CA THR A 221 -0.28 7.10 -7.81
C THR A 221 0.36 8.47 -7.72
N ASN A 222 -0.37 9.50 -8.16
CA ASN A 222 -0.05 10.91 -7.98
C ASN A 222 -1.14 11.61 -7.15
N ALA A 223 -1.85 10.85 -6.32
CA ALA A 223 -2.92 11.41 -5.49
C ALA A 223 -2.34 12.36 -4.45
N LEU A 224 -2.73 13.63 -4.53
CA LEU A 224 -2.39 14.69 -3.57
C LEU A 224 -3.33 14.74 -2.35
N ALA A 225 -4.38 13.92 -2.37
CA ALA A 225 -5.41 13.89 -1.34
C ALA A 225 -5.30 12.60 -0.53
N ALA A 226 -5.42 12.74 0.79
CA ALA A 226 -5.52 11.62 1.73
C ALA A 226 -6.81 11.75 2.54
N ALA A 227 -7.43 10.62 2.87
CA ALA A 227 -8.61 10.55 3.72
C ALA A 227 -8.34 9.66 4.93
N PHE A 228 -8.59 10.19 6.13
CA PHE A 228 -8.48 9.45 7.39
C PHE A 228 -9.89 9.12 7.87
N LEU A 229 -10.30 7.85 7.73
CA LEU A 229 -11.65 7.36 8.04
C LEU A 229 -11.60 6.36 9.22
N GLY A 230 -12.69 6.23 9.97
CA GLY A 230 -12.75 5.39 11.18
C GLY A 230 -13.66 5.94 12.28
N SER A 231 -13.90 5.14 13.33
CA SER A 231 -14.74 5.48 14.48
C SER A 231 -14.08 6.46 15.45
N LEU A 232 -14.86 7.01 16.39
CA LEU A 232 -14.32 7.84 17.49
C LEU A 232 -13.30 7.02 18.30
N GLY A 233 -12.15 7.62 18.62
CA GLY A 233 -11.06 6.93 19.33
C GLY A 233 -10.13 6.09 18.43
N GLY A 234 -10.47 5.87 17.15
CA GLY A 234 -9.64 5.10 16.21
C GLY A 234 -8.37 5.80 15.71
N GLY A 235 -7.84 6.80 16.42
CA GLY A 235 -6.55 7.42 16.09
C GLY A 235 -6.54 8.41 14.92
N LYS A 236 -7.65 8.65 14.20
CA LYS A 236 -7.70 9.52 13.01
C LYS A 236 -7.03 10.89 13.20
N SER A 237 -7.44 11.64 14.24
CA SER A 237 -6.89 12.98 14.52
C SER A 237 -5.39 12.90 14.82
N PHE A 238 -4.98 11.88 15.58
CA PHE A 238 -3.58 11.67 15.91
C PHE A 238 -2.74 11.37 14.67
N SER A 239 -3.15 10.43 13.82
CA SER A 239 -2.43 10.07 12.59
C SER A 239 -2.28 11.26 11.64
N ASN A 240 -3.37 12.02 11.43
CA ASN A 240 -3.31 13.22 10.60
C ASN A 240 -2.39 14.30 11.20
N ASN A 241 -2.50 14.55 12.51
CA ASN A 241 -1.66 15.55 13.18
C ASN A 241 -0.18 15.16 13.13
N LEU A 242 0.15 13.88 13.31
CA LEU A 242 1.51 13.38 13.24
C LEU A 242 2.10 13.56 11.82
N LEU A 243 1.32 13.23 10.80
CA LEU A 243 1.72 13.43 9.41
C LEU A 243 1.97 14.91 9.11
N VAL A 244 1.06 15.80 9.54
CA VAL A 244 1.21 17.25 9.35
C VAL A 244 2.41 17.79 10.11
N TYR A 245 2.61 17.36 11.36
CA TYR A 245 3.74 17.76 12.18
C TYR A 245 5.07 17.42 11.51
N TYR A 246 5.25 16.18 11.05
CA TYR A 246 6.47 15.79 10.33
C TYR A 246 6.60 16.50 8.97
N ALA A 247 5.50 16.71 8.24
CA ALA A 247 5.55 17.45 6.98
C ALA A 247 6.04 18.89 7.18
N VAL A 248 5.61 19.57 8.25
CA VAL A 248 6.09 20.92 8.60
C VAL A 248 7.55 20.90 9.03
N LEU A 249 7.96 19.94 9.85
CA LEU A 249 9.37 19.79 10.25
C LEU A 249 10.30 19.56 9.04
N TYR A 250 9.82 18.89 8.00
CA TYR A 250 10.56 18.71 6.74
C TYR A 250 10.43 19.91 5.77
N GLY A 251 9.98 21.07 6.24
CA GLY A 251 9.93 22.32 5.47
C GLY A 251 8.62 22.57 4.72
N GLY A 252 7.59 21.76 4.95
CA GLY A 252 6.26 21.99 4.41
C GLY A 252 5.50 23.10 5.13
N GLN A 253 4.48 23.66 4.48
CA GLN A 253 3.53 24.58 5.10
C GLN A 253 2.18 23.89 5.26
N ALA A 254 1.57 24.03 6.43
CA ALA A 254 0.29 23.41 6.73
C ALA A 254 -0.77 24.46 7.07
N VAL A 255 -1.96 24.31 6.51
CA VAL A 255 -3.16 25.06 6.88
C VAL A 255 -4.18 24.05 7.40
N ILE A 256 -4.59 24.21 8.65
CA ILE A 256 -5.53 23.30 9.32
C ILE A 256 -6.82 24.05 9.64
N LEU A 257 -7.94 23.51 9.15
CA LEU A 257 -9.27 23.95 9.57
C LEU A 257 -9.73 23.05 10.72
N ASP A 258 -9.82 23.62 11.93
CA ASP A 258 -10.17 22.88 13.14
C ASP A 258 -11.49 23.37 13.76
N PRO A 259 -12.65 22.87 13.29
CA PRO A 259 -13.94 23.28 13.83
C PRO A 259 -14.16 22.84 15.29
N LYS A 260 -13.36 21.88 15.79
CA LYS A 260 -13.48 21.36 17.16
C LYS A 260 -12.57 22.07 18.16
N SER A 261 -11.68 22.96 17.69
CA SER A 261 -10.70 23.66 18.52
C SER A 261 -9.81 22.73 19.36
N GLU A 262 -9.51 21.53 18.86
CA GLU A 262 -8.62 20.57 19.53
C GLU A 262 -7.15 21.01 19.50
N ARG A 263 -6.80 21.93 18.59
CA ARG A 263 -5.42 22.34 18.28
C ARG A 263 -5.06 23.73 18.80
N GLY A 264 -5.96 24.37 19.56
CA GLY A 264 -5.77 25.72 20.07
C GLY A 264 -4.58 25.87 21.03
N GLY A 265 -4.16 24.79 21.69
CA GLY A 265 -3.05 24.77 22.64
C GLY A 265 -1.71 24.27 22.07
N TRP A 266 -1.57 24.25 20.74
CA TRP A 266 -0.36 23.69 20.10
C TRP A 266 0.89 24.53 20.35
N LYS A 267 0.77 25.85 20.55
CA LYS A 267 1.93 26.69 20.86
C LYS A 267 2.58 26.30 22.18
N GLU A 268 1.76 25.97 23.18
CA GLU A 268 2.22 25.59 24.51
C GLU A 268 2.73 24.14 24.55
N THR A 269 2.08 23.26 23.79
CA THR A 269 2.38 21.82 23.79
C THR A 269 3.45 21.40 22.79
N LEU A 270 3.75 22.23 21.78
CA LEU A 270 4.82 22.03 20.80
C LEU A 270 5.81 23.22 20.84
N PRO A 271 6.54 23.42 21.95
CA PRO A 271 7.41 24.59 22.14
C PRO A 271 8.50 24.69 21.07
N GLU A 272 9.00 23.55 20.58
CA GLU A 272 10.04 23.41 19.53
C GLU A 272 9.68 24.14 18.22
N ILE A 273 8.39 24.27 17.91
CA ILE A 273 7.89 24.89 16.68
C ILE A 273 6.88 25.99 16.95
N ALA A 274 6.80 26.48 18.19
CA ALA A 274 5.77 27.43 18.62
C ALA A 274 5.80 28.75 17.82
N GLU A 275 7.00 29.19 17.40
CA GLU A 275 7.20 30.39 16.58
C GLU A 275 6.65 30.23 15.16
N GLU A 276 6.65 29.01 14.64
CA GLU A 276 6.12 28.66 13.30
C GLU A 276 4.60 28.42 13.30
N ILE A 277 4.01 28.25 14.49
CA ILE A 277 2.57 28.04 14.63
C ILE A 277 1.86 29.40 14.66
N ASN A 278 0.87 29.58 13.79
CA ASN A 278 -0.08 30.69 13.88
C ASN A 278 -1.50 30.16 14.10
N ILE A 279 -2.13 30.58 15.20
CA ILE A 279 -3.49 30.18 15.55
C ILE A 279 -4.39 31.39 15.38
N ILE A 280 -5.30 31.31 14.41
CA ILE A 280 -6.30 32.34 14.15
C ILE A 280 -7.65 31.78 14.64
N ASN A 281 -8.18 32.39 15.70
CA ASN A 281 -9.46 31.98 16.26
C ASN A 281 -10.61 32.79 15.63
N LEU A 282 -11.54 32.12 14.96
CA LEU A 282 -12.68 32.73 14.26
C LEU A 282 -13.97 32.54 15.07
N THR A 283 -14.04 33.16 16.25
CA THR A 283 -15.22 33.14 17.14
C THR A 283 -15.97 34.47 17.16
N ARG A 284 -17.14 34.52 17.85
CA ARG A 284 -18.03 35.69 17.93
C ARG A 284 -17.52 36.78 18.88
N GLU A 285 -16.37 36.54 19.50
CA GLU A 285 -15.80 37.43 20.49
C GLU A 285 -15.43 38.78 19.85
N GLU A 286 -15.63 39.86 20.60
CA GLU A 286 -15.42 41.23 20.11
C GLU A 286 -13.99 41.42 19.54
N ARG A 287 -13.00 40.78 20.16
CA ARG A 287 -11.59 40.82 19.75
C ARG A 287 -11.32 40.22 18.37
N ASN A 288 -12.19 39.36 17.87
CA ASN A 288 -12.02 38.65 16.60
C ASN A 288 -12.74 39.36 15.43
N LYS A 289 -13.44 40.47 15.71
CA LYS A 289 -14.15 41.23 14.68
C LYS A 289 -13.17 41.82 13.67
N GLY A 290 -13.45 41.58 12.39
CA GLY A 290 -12.66 42.13 11.29
C GLY A 290 -11.35 41.40 10.99
N LEU A 291 -11.04 40.28 11.67
CA LEU A 291 -9.86 39.47 11.34
C LEU A 291 -9.87 38.97 9.88
N LEU A 292 -11.07 38.72 9.35
CA LEU A 292 -11.29 38.31 7.96
C LEU A 292 -11.78 39.45 7.06
N ASP A 293 -11.58 40.70 7.47
CA ASP A 293 -11.90 41.84 6.61
C ASP A 293 -10.92 41.91 5.42
N PRO A 294 -11.39 42.01 4.16
CA PRO A 294 -10.54 42.15 2.99
C PRO A 294 -9.50 43.27 3.09
N TYR A 295 -9.85 44.37 3.77
CA TYR A 295 -8.95 45.51 3.97
C TYR A 295 -7.85 45.22 5.01
N VAL A 296 -7.98 44.14 5.78
CA VAL A 296 -6.97 43.64 6.73
C VAL A 296 -6.10 42.56 6.10
N ILE A 297 -6.68 41.64 5.32
CA ILE A 297 -5.96 40.48 4.76
C ILE A 297 -5.19 40.84 3.48
N MET A 298 -5.75 41.69 2.64
CA MET A 298 -5.19 41.97 1.31
C MET A 298 -4.12 43.06 1.37
N LYS A 299 -3.00 42.84 0.68
CA LYS A 299 -1.93 43.85 0.55
C LYS A 299 -2.31 45.00 -0.37
N GLN A 300 -3.05 44.72 -1.46
CA GLN A 300 -3.46 45.74 -2.41
C GLN A 300 -4.90 46.20 -2.14
N THR A 301 -5.11 47.51 -2.10
CA THR A 301 -6.43 48.11 -1.85
C THR A 301 -7.45 47.77 -2.93
N LYS A 302 -7.00 47.56 -4.18
CA LYS A 302 -7.87 47.12 -5.28
C LYS A 302 -8.36 45.69 -5.09
N ASP A 303 -7.50 44.80 -4.64
CA ASP A 303 -7.86 43.40 -4.36
C ASP A 303 -8.80 43.33 -3.15
N ALA A 304 -8.57 44.17 -2.14
CA ALA A 304 -9.48 44.36 -1.01
C ALA A 304 -10.87 44.86 -1.45
N GLU A 305 -10.93 45.86 -2.35
CA GLU A 305 -12.19 46.35 -2.93
C GLU A 305 -12.93 45.23 -3.68
N SER A 306 -12.23 44.46 -4.51
CA SER A 306 -12.82 43.36 -5.27
C SER A 306 -13.39 42.28 -4.36
N LEU A 307 -12.60 41.81 -3.38
CA LEU A 307 -13.05 40.80 -2.43
C LEU A 307 -14.20 41.33 -1.55
N ALA A 308 -14.19 42.62 -1.18
CA ALA A 308 -15.28 43.24 -0.45
C ALA A 308 -16.58 43.29 -1.26
N ILE A 309 -16.50 43.51 -2.58
CA ILE A 309 -17.66 43.41 -3.48
C ILE A 309 -18.20 41.98 -3.45
N ASP A 310 -17.36 40.98 -3.66
CA ASP A 310 -17.80 39.58 -3.71
C ASP A 310 -18.45 39.12 -2.39
N ILE A 311 -17.81 39.42 -1.26
CA ILE A 311 -18.33 39.10 0.08
C ILE A 311 -19.66 39.80 0.34
N LEU A 312 -19.77 41.11 0.06
CA LEU A 312 -21.00 41.84 0.34
C LEU A 312 -22.11 41.47 -0.64
N THR A 313 -21.80 41.18 -1.91
CA THR A 313 -22.77 40.63 -2.88
C THR A 313 -23.32 39.30 -2.37
N PHE A 314 -22.46 38.40 -1.89
CA PHE A 314 -22.89 37.13 -1.30
C PHE A 314 -23.77 37.33 -0.06
N LEU A 315 -23.29 38.11 0.92
CA LEU A 315 -24.00 38.32 2.19
C LEU A 315 -25.32 39.08 2.03
N THR A 316 -25.37 40.06 1.11
CA THR A 316 -26.58 40.86 0.85
C THR A 316 -27.56 40.20 -0.09
N GLY A 317 -27.13 39.18 -0.85
CA GLY A 317 -27.91 38.58 -1.92
C GLY A 317 -28.16 39.52 -3.11
N ILE A 318 -27.46 40.66 -3.19
CA ILE A 318 -27.60 41.60 -4.30
C ILE A 318 -26.91 41.01 -5.52
N SER A 319 -27.69 40.57 -6.50
CA SER A 319 -27.18 40.05 -7.77
C SER A 319 -26.39 41.12 -8.52
N SER A 320 -25.30 40.70 -9.19
CA SER A 320 -24.54 41.56 -10.11
C SER A 320 -25.35 42.07 -11.30
N ARG A 321 -26.52 41.46 -11.58
CA ARG A 321 -27.46 41.87 -12.62
C ARG A 321 -28.49 42.91 -12.16
N ASP A 322 -28.56 43.22 -10.86
CA ASP A 322 -29.49 44.22 -10.32
C ASP A 322 -29.00 45.63 -10.68
N GLY A 323 -29.65 46.24 -11.68
CA GLY A 323 -29.27 47.53 -12.25
C GLY A 323 -29.36 48.73 -11.30
N GLU A 324 -30.04 48.61 -10.15
CA GLU A 324 -30.19 49.69 -9.18
C GLU A 324 -29.36 49.45 -7.92
N LYS A 325 -29.45 48.26 -7.33
CA LYS A 325 -28.82 47.96 -6.04
C LYS A 325 -27.35 47.67 -6.16
N PHE A 326 -26.91 46.96 -7.21
CA PHE A 326 -25.50 46.58 -7.38
C PHE A 326 -24.59 47.79 -7.65
N PRO A 327 -24.93 48.74 -8.55
CA PRO A 327 -24.15 49.97 -8.70
C PRO A 327 -24.07 50.79 -7.42
N THR A 328 -25.15 50.80 -6.62
CA THR A 328 -25.19 51.51 -5.33
C THR A 328 -24.27 50.86 -4.29
N LEU A 329 -24.26 49.52 -4.21
CA LEU A 329 -23.34 48.75 -3.38
C LEU A 329 -21.88 49.01 -3.78
N ARG A 330 -21.57 48.89 -5.07
CA ARG A 330 -20.23 49.12 -5.62
C ARG A 330 -19.73 50.55 -5.33
N LYS A 331 -20.59 51.56 -5.49
CA LYS A 331 -20.27 52.95 -5.15
C LYS A 331 -20.01 53.13 -3.65
N ALA A 332 -20.77 52.45 -2.79
CA ALA A 332 -20.59 52.52 -1.34
C ALA A 332 -19.24 51.92 -0.91
N ILE A 333 -18.87 50.76 -1.47
CA ILE A 333 -17.59 50.09 -1.22
C ILE A 333 -16.43 50.97 -1.68
N ARG A 334 -16.45 51.44 -2.93
CA ARG A 334 -15.41 52.34 -3.48
C ARG A 334 -15.14 53.56 -2.63
N ARG A 335 -16.20 54.17 -2.11
CA ARG A 335 -16.06 55.32 -1.23
C ARG A 335 -15.35 54.96 0.06
N VAL A 336 -15.67 53.80 0.63
CA VAL A 336 -15.02 53.32 1.87
C VAL A 336 -13.57 52.95 1.61
N THR A 337 -13.26 52.33 0.47
CA THR A 337 -11.88 52.09 0.00
C THR A 337 -11.07 53.39 -0.06
N GLN A 338 -11.67 54.48 -0.53
CA GLN A 338 -11.03 55.80 -0.65
C GLN A 338 -11.05 56.62 0.65
N SER A 339 -11.61 56.10 1.73
CA SER A 339 -11.72 56.81 3.01
C SER A 339 -10.69 56.34 4.03
N ASP A 340 -10.47 57.14 5.06
CA ASP A 340 -9.57 56.81 6.17
C ASP A 340 -10.07 55.64 7.04
N ARG A 341 -11.36 55.29 6.95
CA ARG A 341 -11.98 54.17 7.69
C ARG A 341 -12.45 53.08 6.75
N GLN A 342 -11.51 52.22 6.36
CA GLN A 342 -11.76 51.06 5.51
C GLN A 342 -12.38 49.91 6.32
N GLY A 343 -13.23 49.11 5.68
CA GLY A 343 -13.84 47.93 6.30
C GLY A 343 -15.20 47.55 5.71
N LEU A 344 -15.57 46.27 5.85
CA LEU A 344 -16.87 45.74 5.40
C LEU A 344 -18.03 46.39 6.17
N CYS A 345 -17.90 46.55 7.49
CA CYS A 345 -18.91 47.22 8.32
C CYS A 345 -19.15 48.68 7.88
N ALA A 346 -18.06 49.39 7.56
CA ALA A 346 -18.15 50.76 7.04
C ALA A 346 -18.81 50.78 5.66
N SER A 347 -18.49 49.81 4.80
CA SER A 347 -19.09 49.64 3.46
C SER A 347 -20.60 49.40 3.52
N LEU A 348 -21.03 48.52 4.43
CA LEU A 348 -22.46 48.25 4.65
C LEU A 348 -23.19 49.47 5.23
N THR A 349 -22.56 50.19 6.17
CA THR A 349 -23.10 51.44 6.73
C THR A 349 -23.23 52.53 5.66
N SER A 350 -22.24 52.64 4.76
CA SER A 350 -22.25 53.56 3.63
C SER A 350 -23.38 53.25 2.63
N TYR A 351 -23.63 51.97 2.37
CA TYR A 351 -24.71 51.53 1.48
C TYR A 351 -26.10 51.83 2.05
N THR A 352 -26.31 51.53 3.32
CA THR A 352 -27.63 51.61 4.00
C THR A 352 -28.09 53.04 4.26
N ARG A 353 -27.17 54.01 4.29
CA ARG A 353 -27.51 55.45 4.26
C ARG A 353 -28.09 55.93 2.93
N ARG A 354 -27.98 55.15 1.86
CA ARG A 354 -28.25 55.57 0.47
C ARG A 354 -29.25 54.70 -0.28
N ALA A 355 -29.67 53.58 0.30
CA ALA A 355 -30.60 52.62 -0.28
C ALA A 355 -31.69 52.29 0.75
N PRO A 356 -32.90 51.87 0.31
CA PRO A 356 -33.96 51.43 1.21
C PRO A 356 -33.49 50.25 2.08
N PRO A 357 -34.10 50.05 3.28
CA PRO A 357 -33.67 49.01 4.20
C PRO A 357 -33.73 47.64 3.52
N LEU A 358 -32.65 46.86 3.65
CA LEU A 358 -32.61 45.44 3.30
C LEU A 358 -33.62 44.71 4.21
N ARG A 359 -34.87 44.60 3.78
CA ARG A 359 -36.05 44.25 4.61
C ARG A 359 -35.97 42.89 5.35
N ALA A 360 -35.01 42.02 5.06
CA ALA A 360 -34.86 40.73 5.75
C ALA A 360 -33.41 40.39 6.18
N ALA A 361 -32.43 41.25 5.90
CA ALA A 361 -31.02 40.84 5.96
C ALA A 361 -30.15 41.69 6.89
N TRP A 362 -30.65 42.80 7.45
CA TRP A 362 -29.81 43.68 8.28
C TRP A 362 -29.37 43.04 9.60
N LEU A 363 -30.27 42.33 10.29
CA LEU A 363 -29.89 41.57 11.49
C LEU A 363 -28.95 40.41 11.11
N THR A 364 -29.26 39.64 10.07
CA THR A 364 -28.48 38.47 9.65
C THR A 364 -27.10 38.84 9.09
N ILE A 365 -26.97 39.95 8.38
CA ILE A 365 -25.71 40.46 7.81
C ILE A 365 -24.91 41.21 8.86
N SER A 366 -25.53 42.02 9.71
CA SER A 366 -24.79 42.65 10.83
C SER A 366 -24.36 41.60 11.85
N THR A 367 -25.12 40.51 12.00
CA THR A 367 -24.68 39.30 12.69
C THR A 367 -23.54 38.72 11.88
N ALA A 368 -23.70 38.17 10.67
CA ALA A 368 -22.62 37.55 9.86
C ALA A 368 -21.32 38.38 9.71
N LEU A 369 -21.36 39.71 9.68
CA LEU A 369 -20.18 40.58 9.68
C LEU A 369 -19.57 40.82 11.08
N ARG A 370 -20.38 40.72 12.15
CA ARG A 370 -19.91 40.59 13.55
C ARG A 370 -19.60 39.13 13.94
N THR A 371 -20.01 38.18 13.11
CA THR A 371 -20.17 36.75 13.36
C THR A 371 -19.74 36.02 12.08
N VAL A 372 -18.53 36.30 11.58
CA VAL A 372 -17.82 35.32 10.74
C VAL A 372 -17.44 34.19 11.67
N THR A 373 -18.47 33.43 12.02
CA THR A 373 -18.49 32.31 12.93
C THR A 373 -19.33 31.28 12.26
N TRP A 374 -18.68 30.22 11.85
CA TRP A 374 -19.32 29.01 11.43
C TRP A 374 -20.10 28.45 12.61
N ASP A 375 -21.42 28.48 12.52
CA ASP A 375 -22.31 27.54 13.18
C ASP A 375 -23.64 27.54 12.45
N THR A 376 -23.68 26.77 11.36
CA THR A 376 -24.90 26.18 10.79
C THR A 376 -24.51 25.01 9.88
N CYS A 377 -24.15 23.89 10.49
CA CYS A 377 -24.35 22.58 9.87
C CYS A 377 -24.34 21.46 10.93
N CYS A 378 -25.34 21.46 11.81
CA CYS A 378 -25.66 20.28 12.62
C CYS A 378 -27.10 20.35 13.16
N SER A 379 -28.11 20.52 12.28
CA SER A 379 -29.53 20.22 12.61
C SER A 379 -30.47 20.36 11.39
N LEU A 380 -30.11 19.77 10.25
CA LEU A 380 -31.03 19.57 9.13
C LEU A 380 -30.73 18.21 8.49
N MET A 381 -30.83 17.17 9.32
CA MET A 381 -31.11 15.77 8.96
C MET A 381 -31.45 15.05 10.27
N ALA A 382 -32.70 15.22 10.68
CA ALA A 382 -33.48 14.27 11.47
C ALA A 382 -34.87 14.25 10.84
#